data_AF-A0A0S8DWA8-F1
#
_entry.id   AF-A0A0S8DWA8-F1
#
_cell.length_a   1.000
_cell.length_b   1.000
_cell.length_c   1.000
_cell.angle_alpha   90.00
_cell.angle_beta   90.00
_cell.angle_gamma   90.00
#
_symmetry.space_group_name_H-M   'P 1'
#
loop_
_entity.id
_entity.type
_entity.pdbx_description
1 polymer ?
#
loop_
_entity_poly.entity_id
_entity_poly.type
_entity_poly.pdbx_seq_one_letter_code
_entity_poly.pdbx_strand_id
1 'polypeptide(L)' 'EQRARFEEQVEQDVETKTVDEDFIRALEYGMPPAGGLGIGIDRVAMLFANCDSVKDVILFPQLKPETQ' A
#
# COMPACT_ATOMS: atom_id res chain seq x y z
N GLU A 1 -10.34 -0.22 -19.18
CA GLU A 1 -10.69 0.39 -17.87
C GLU A 1 -9.49 0.48 -16.94
N GLN A 2 -8.82 -0.62 -16.55
CA GLN A 2 -7.69 -0.56 -15.62
C GLN A 2 -6.51 0.29 -16.13
N ARG A 3 -6.15 0.21 -17.42
CA ARG A 3 -5.14 1.08 -18.04
C ARG A 3 -5.45 2.56 -17.86
N ALA A 4 -6.66 3.00 -18.22
CA ALA A 4 -7.08 4.39 -18.09
C ALA A 4 -7.03 4.91 -16.64
N ARG A 5 -7.36 4.04 -15.66
CA ARG A 5 -7.23 4.39 -14.22
C ARG A 5 -5.77 4.61 -13.82
N PHE A 6 -4.85 3.78 -14.32
CA PHE A 6 -3.42 3.97 -14.05
C PHE A 6 -2.86 5.22 -14.74
N GLU A 7 -3.28 5.52 -15.97
CA GLU A 7 -2.90 6.76 -16.66
C GLU A 7 -3.37 8.00 -15.88
N GLU A 8 -4.61 8.00 -15.39
CA GLU A 8 -5.14 9.09 -14.55
C GLU A 8 -4.38 9.23 -13.22
N GLN A 9 -4.01 8.12 -12.58
CA GLN A 9 -3.24 8.14 -11.33
C GLN A 9 -1.82 8.72 -11.53
N VAL A 10 -1.16 8.38 -12.64
CA VAL A 10 0.16 8.93 -12.99
C VAL A 10 0.07 10.44 -13.26
N GLU A 11 -1.03 10.92 -13.83
CA GLU A 11 -1.25 12.36 -14.01
C GLU A 11 -1.54 13.10 -12.69
N GLN A 12 -2.22 12.45 -11.75
CA GLN A 12 -2.63 13.04 -10.48
C GLN A 12 -1.56 13.04 -9.39
N ASP A 13 -0.60 12.11 -9.43
CA ASP A 13 0.35 11.90 -8.35
C ASP A 13 1.79 11.64 -8.83
N VAL A 14 2.71 12.45 -8.33
CA VAL A 14 4.14 12.37 -8.64
C VAL A 14 4.80 11.16 -7.99
N GLU A 15 4.26 10.63 -6.89
CA GLU A 15 4.73 9.37 -6.30
C GLU A 15 4.30 8.14 -7.11
N THR A 16 3.24 8.25 -7.91
CA THR A 16 2.75 7.17 -8.76
C THR A 16 3.65 7.05 -9.99
N LYS A 17 4.67 6.21 -9.88
CA LYS A 17 5.60 5.89 -10.97
C LYS A 17 4.91 4.98 -11.98
N THR A 18 4.81 5.45 -13.23
CA THR A 18 4.59 4.73 -14.50
C THR A 18 3.55 3.61 -14.53
N VAL A 19 2.81 3.52 -15.64
CA VAL A 19 1.87 2.41 -15.85
C VAL A 19 2.60 1.06 -15.82
N ASP A 20 2.13 0.12 -14.98
CA ASP A 20 2.64 -1.26 -14.93
C ASP A 20 2.04 -2.07 -16.09
N GLU A 21 2.78 -2.10 -17.20
CA GLU A 21 2.38 -2.82 -18.42
C GLU A 21 2.32 -4.34 -18.23
N ASP A 22 3.13 -4.89 -17.33
CA ASP A 22 3.16 -6.33 -17.08
C ASP A 22 1.89 -6.76 -16.33
N PHE A 23 1.44 -5.95 -15.36
CA PHE A 23 0.17 -6.16 -14.67
C PHE A 23 -1.02 -6.07 -15.62
N ILE A 24 -1.09 -5.04 -16.47
CA ILE A 24 -2.19 -4.90 -17.46
C ILE A 24 -2.24 -6.09 -18.41
N ARG A 25 -1.08 -6.49 -18.96
CA ARG A 25 -0.99 -7.66 -19.83
C ARG A 25 -1.45 -8.93 -19.12
N ALA A 26 -1.14 -9.12 -17.84
CA ALA A 26 -1.61 -10.27 -17.07
C ALA A 26 -3.16 -10.29 -16.94
N LEU A 27 -3.79 -9.12 -16.79
CA LEU A 27 -5.26 -9.01 -16.79
C LEU A 27 -5.89 -9.41 -18.14
N GLU A 28 -5.23 -9.03 -19.24
CA GLU A 28 -5.68 -9.33 -20.62
C GLU A 28 -5.66 -10.83 -20.94
N TYR A 29 -4.81 -11.62 -20.27
CA TYR A 29 -4.85 -13.09 -20.38
C TYR A 29 -6.10 -13.73 -19.74
N GLY A 30 -6.91 -12.94 -19.03
CA GLY A 30 -8.18 -13.37 -18.45
C GLY A 30 -8.09 -13.60 -16.96
N MET A 31 -7.96 -12.51 -16.18
CA MET A 31 -8.14 -12.57 -14.73
C MET A 31 -9.60 -12.97 -14.40
N PRO A 32 -9.82 -14.07 -13.66
CA PRO A 32 -11.16 -14.44 -13.22
C PRO A 32 -11.72 -13.42 -12.23
N PRO A 33 -13.04 -13.37 -12.01
CA PRO A 33 -13.62 -12.56 -10.95
C PRO A 33 -12.98 -12.91 -9.60
N ALA A 34 -12.30 -11.94 -8.99
CA ALA A 34 -11.56 -12.12 -7.75
C ALA A 34 -11.75 -10.92 -6.82
N GLY A 35 -11.66 -11.19 -5.51
CA GLY A 35 -11.65 -10.17 -4.45
C GLY A 35 -10.33 -10.22 -3.68
N GLY A 36 -9.77 -9.06 -3.38
CA GLY A 36 -8.57 -8.91 -2.55
C GLY A 36 -8.92 -8.37 -1.16
N LEU A 37 -8.16 -8.78 -0.14
CA LEU A 37 -8.27 -8.28 1.23
C LEU A 37 -6.88 -7.90 1.75
N GLY A 38 -6.74 -6.65 2.19
CA GLY A 38 -5.55 -6.17 2.90
C GLY A 38 -5.90 -5.81 4.34
N ILE A 39 -5.15 -6.36 5.30
CA ILE A 39 -5.31 -6.06 6.74
C ILE A 39 -3.98 -5.51 7.27
N GLY A 40 -4.02 -4.30 7.85
CA GLY A 40 -2.86 -3.72 8.52
C GLY A 40 -2.65 -4.33 9.90
N ILE A 41 -1.71 -5.26 10.03
CA ILE A 41 -1.46 -5.99 11.28
C ILE A 41 -1.07 -5.05 12.43
N ASP A 42 -0.24 -4.04 12.19
CA ASP A 42 0.14 -3.08 13.24
C ASP A 42 -1.08 -2.30 13.75
N ARG A 43 -2.03 -1.96 12.86
CA ARG A 43 -3.27 -1.27 13.27
C ARG A 43 -4.20 -2.19 14.06
N VAL A 44 -4.27 -3.46 13.68
CA VAL A 44 -5.01 -4.47 14.46
C VAL A 44 -4.38 -4.65 15.84
N ALA A 45 -3.05 -4.71 15.91
CA ALA A 45 -2.32 -4.77 17.18
C ALA A 45 -2.57 -3.53 18.04
N MET A 46 -2.51 -2.32 17.46
CA MET A 46 -2.83 -1.06 18.14
C MET A 46 -4.24 -1.06 18.72
N LEU A 47 -5.22 -1.55 17.96
CA LEU A 47 -6.61 -1.65 18.42
C LEU A 47 -6.73 -2.61 19.61
N PHE A 48 -6.11 -3.79 19.54
CA PHE A 48 -6.17 -4.77 20.63
C PHE A 48 -5.38 -4.36 21.87
N ALA A 49 -4.28 -3.65 21.68
CA ALA A 49 -3.42 -3.16 22.77
C ALA A 49 -3.86 -1.79 23.32
N ASN A 50 -4.89 -1.17 22.72
CA ASN A 50 -5.34 0.19 23.03
C ASN A 50 -4.19 1.22 22.99
N CYS A 51 -3.38 1.17 21.92
CA CYS A 51 -2.26 2.07 21.67
C CYS A 51 -2.60 3.07 20.56
N ASP A 52 -2.33 4.35 20.78
CA ASP A 52 -2.58 5.41 19.79
C ASP A 52 -1.44 5.55 18.76
N SER A 53 -0.24 5.07 19.08
CA SER A 53 0.95 5.15 18.23
C SER A 53 1.38 3.77 17.73
N VAL A 54 1.68 3.68 16.43
CA VAL A 54 2.22 2.45 15.80
C VAL A 54 3.57 2.04 16.39
N LYS A 55 4.32 3.01 16.94
CA LYS A 55 5.62 2.74 17.57
C LYS A 55 5.50 1.91 18.84
N ASP A 56 4.31 1.88 19.46
CA ASP A 56 4.07 1.18 20.71
C ASP A 56 3.85 -0.32 20.48
N VAL A 57 3.54 -0.73 19.25
CA VAL A 57 3.32 -2.12 18.85
C VAL A 57 4.43 -2.71 17.97
N ILE A 58 5.44 -1.90 17.64
CA ILE A 58 6.63 -2.32 16.87
C ILE A 58 7.80 -2.42 17.83
N LEU A 59 8.47 -3.58 17.88
CA LEU A 59 9.62 -3.81 18.78
C LEU A 59 10.77 -2.81 18.57
N PHE A 60 11.06 -2.47 17.31
CA PHE A 60 12.13 -1.56 16.93
C PHE A 60 11.61 -0.56 15.90
N PRO A 61 10.88 0.48 16.32
CA PRO A 61 10.28 1.44 15.41
C PRO A 61 11.35 2.35 14.79
N GLN A 62 11.08 2.88 13.60
CA GLN A 62 11.94 3.91 13.03
C GLN A 62 11.88 5.18 13.89
N LEU A 63 13.04 5.57 14.42
CA LEU A 63 13.23 6.79 15.21
C LEU A 63 14.03 7.81 14.41
N LYS A 64 13.92 9.08 14.79
CA LYS A 64 14.81 10.11 14.24
C LYS A 64 16.22 9.84 14.79
N PRO A 65 17.27 9.94 13.96
CA PRO A 65 18.63 9.84 14.45
C PRO A 65 18.91 10.96 15.46
N GLU A 66 19.74 10.68 16.46
CA GLU A 66 20.21 11.69 17.40
C GLU A 66 21.02 12.75 16.65
N THR A 67 20.74 14.02 16.94
CA THR A 67 21.56 15.13 16.42
C THR A 67 22.78 15.24 17.32
N GLN A 68 23.98 15.04 16.77
CA GLN A 68 25.23 15.29 17.49
C GLN A 68 25.44 16.79 17.71
#